data_AF-A0A2G6KGF7-F1
#
_entry.id   AF-A0A2G6KGF7-F1
#
_cell.length_a   1.000
_cell.length_b   1.000
_cell.length_c   1.000
_cell.angle_alpha   90.00
_cell.angle_beta   90.00
_cell.angle_gamma   90.00
#
_symmetry.space_group_name_H-M   'P 1'
#
loop_
_entity.id
_entity.type
_entity.pdbx_description
1 polymer ?
#
loop_
_entity_poly.entity_id
_entity_poly.type
_entity_poly.pdbx_seq_one_letter_code
_entity_poly.pdbx_strand_id
1 'polypeptide(L)'
;MIKFLKNSYIQRAIREESRGNYTQAAVYYSKAEEFEKVGEMHELLGDMTREFPAKIRAYQQAIRWYTDRERLKALALKLAQTMELEIRADSKVSTIEKQRLQKVAEYYALAESWNEAGRICEELGMLDQATDMYVQGGHIERIEALAERKEAHAHRTFSAQHYYEEAETTYRRGHRDKAYQALQHCLRIKRNHSKAAALFQSLSDHLRHPTKRIIWMPMEESEYVMFGHPVVTIGRQDDNDLVLTQHDISRHHAKIGLSRHHLLVEDLSSSNGTRINGLKIQRQAEIRDRDVLSIGRHTTFEVRLHIQDKQIAARLCPPKQQELQKYYLFFSGEAHLGSDETQAIPLQQSLVGLPSHLFTIRYQYPFWFLHLHPHLTGVELNGVPVDQYVVLFPGDTVRLEGLTFLIE
;
A
#
# COMPACT_ATOMS: atom_id res chain seq x y z
N MET A 1 1.17 43.78 -43.56
CA MET A 1 1.59 43.78 -42.15
C MET A 1 1.87 42.37 -41.63
N ILE A 2 0.88 41.47 -41.50
CA ILE A 2 1.03 40.12 -40.89
C ILE A 2 2.24 39.32 -41.41
N LYS A 3 2.43 39.17 -42.74
CA LYS A 3 3.59 38.45 -43.31
C LYS A 3 4.96 39.03 -42.89
N PHE A 4 5.05 40.34 -42.63
CA PHE A 4 6.27 40.99 -42.13
C PHE A 4 6.54 40.65 -40.65
N LEU A 5 5.49 40.58 -39.83
CA LEU A 5 5.59 40.18 -38.43
C LEU A 5 6.04 38.73 -38.28
N LYS A 6 5.43 37.79 -39.03
CA LYS A 6 5.87 36.38 -39.07
C LYS A 6 7.35 36.23 -39.43
N ASN A 7 7.80 36.88 -40.51
CA ASN A 7 9.20 36.83 -40.93
C ASN A 7 10.13 37.45 -39.85
N SER A 8 9.71 38.54 -39.20
CA SER A 8 10.45 39.13 -38.06
C SER A 8 10.58 38.17 -36.87
N TYR A 9 9.58 37.32 -36.59
CA TYR A 9 9.67 36.30 -35.56
C TYR A 9 10.54 35.11 -35.97
N ILE A 10 10.45 34.61 -37.21
CA ILE A 10 11.35 33.57 -37.74
C ILE A 10 12.82 34.02 -37.65
N GLN A 11 13.11 35.27 -38.04
CA GLN A 11 14.44 35.88 -37.93
C GLN A 11 14.89 36.16 -36.48
N ARG A 12 14.04 35.94 -35.48
CA ARG A 12 14.44 35.89 -34.05
C ARG A 12 14.61 34.45 -33.58
N ALA A 13 13.71 33.56 -34.00
CA ALA A 13 13.77 32.13 -33.68
C ALA A 13 15.10 31.50 -34.11
N ILE A 14 15.51 31.69 -35.38
CA ILE A 14 16.79 31.20 -35.93
C ILE A 14 18.00 31.73 -35.14
N ARG A 15 17.95 32.97 -34.65
CA ARG A 15 19.04 33.54 -33.83
C ARG A 15 19.12 32.90 -32.45
N GLU A 16 17.99 32.62 -31.79
CA GLU A 16 18.00 31.93 -30.51
C GLU A 16 18.31 30.42 -30.65
N GLU A 17 17.87 29.79 -31.73
CA GLU A 17 18.26 28.43 -32.12
C GLU A 17 19.78 28.31 -32.31
N SER A 18 20.40 29.24 -33.05
CA SER A 18 21.86 29.32 -33.21
C SER A 18 22.65 29.57 -31.93
N ARG A 19 21.97 29.96 -30.84
CA ARG A 19 22.54 30.16 -29.49
C ARG A 19 22.31 28.97 -28.56
N GLY A 20 21.56 27.95 -28.98
CA GLY A 20 21.09 26.87 -28.12
C GLY A 20 19.93 27.25 -27.20
N ASN A 21 19.35 28.45 -27.36
CA ASN A 21 18.24 28.97 -26.55
C ASN A 21 16.88 28.40 -27.05
N TYR A 22 16.77 27.06 -27.14
CA TYR A 22 15.65 26.38 -27.79
C TYR A 22 14.27 26.74 -27.21
N THR A 23 14.18 26.98 -25.89
CA THR A 23 12.95 27.46 -25.24
C THR A 23 12.50 28.82 -25.78
N GLN A 24 13.42 29.75 -25.98
CA GLN A 24 13.12 31.07 -26.52
C GLN A 24 12.90 31.05 -28.04
N ALA A 25 13.56 30.14 -28.76
CA ALA A 25 13.32 29.87 -30.17
C ALA A 25 11.91 29.30 -30.41
N ALA A 26 11.47 28.32 -29.61
CA ALA A 26 10.10 27.77 -29.63
C ALA A 26 9.03 28.86 -29.46
N VAL A 27 9.21 29.80 -28.52
CA VAL A 27 8.30 30.95 -28.33
C VAL A 27 8.23 31.86 -29.57
N TYR A 28 9.33 32.01 -30.32
CA TYR A 28 9.33 32.79 -31.56
C TYR A 28 8.75 32.02 -32.75
N TYR A 29 9.00 30.72 -32.90
CA TYR A 29 8.35 29.89 -33.92
C TYR A 29 6.84 29.79 -33.69
N SER A 30 6.39 29.67 -32.44
CA SER A 30 4.97 29.71 -32.07
C SER A 30 4.30 31.03 -32.49
N LYS A 31 4.98 32.17 -32.30
CA LYS A 31 4.52 33.51 -32.76
C LYS A 31 4.58 33.72 -34.28
N ALA A 32 5.22 32.82 -35.02
CA ALA A 32 5.15 32.77 -36.48
C ALA A 32 4.07 31.78 -37.00
N GLU A 33 3.46 30.99 -36.10
CA GLU A 33 2.60 29.81 -36.38
C GLU A 33 3.37 28.65 -37.06
N GLU A 34 4.69 28.60 -36.91
CA GLU A 34 5.57 27.53 -37.42
C GLU A 34 5.57 26.35 -36.44
N PHE A 35 4.42 25.72 -36.24
CA PHE A 35 4.19 24.78 -35.13
C PHE A 35 5.13 23.56 -35.13
N GLU A 36 5.43 22.99 -36.28
CA GLU A 36 6.37 21.86 -36.38
C GLU A 36 7.77 22.22 -35.85
N LYS A 37 8.22 23.47 -36.09
CA LYS A 37 9.48 24.00 -35.52
C LYS A 37 9.40 24.20 -34.01
N VAL A 38 8.22 24.46 -33.43
CA VAL A 38 8.04 24.45 -31.97
C VAL A 38 8.25 23.03 -31.41
N GLY A 39 7.77 22.01 -32.13
CA GLY A 39 8.06 20.61 -31.83
C GLY A 39 9.57 20.30 -31.86
N GLU A 40 10.24 20.62 -32.97
CA GLU A 40 11.68 20.36 -33.15
C GLU A 40 12.53 21.05 -32.07
N MET A 41 12.22 22.30 -31.69
CA MET A 41 12.94 23.00 -30.62
C MET A 41 12.77 22.31 -29.25
N HIS A 42 11.59 21.77 -28.96
CA HIS A 42 11.36 21.02 -27.71
C HIS A 42 11.99 19.62 -27.74
N GLU A 43 12.10 18.98 -28.91
CA GLU A 43 12.82 17.71 -29.04
C GLU A 43 14.33 17.90 -28.87
N LEU A 44 14.93 18.90 -29.53
CA LEU A 44 16.34 19.26 -29.36
C LEU A 44 16.68 19.62 -27.91
N LEU A 45 15.79 20.35 -27.22
CA LEU A 45 15.91 20.63 -25.79
C LEU A 45 15.94 19.33 -24.96
N GLY A 46 15.07 18.36 -25.29
CA GLY A 46 15.06 17.04 -24.66
C GLY A 46 16.33 16.25 -24.93
N ASP A 47 16.76 16.13 -26.19
CA ASP A 47 17.96 15.40 -26.58
C ASP A 47 19.22 15.94 -25.88
N MET A 48 19.36 17.27 -25.78
CA MET A 48 20.47 17.94 -25.09
C MET A 48 20.39 17.89 -23.55
N THR A 49 19.23 17.60 -22.98
CA THR A 49 19.03 17.55 -21.51
C THR A 49 19.47 16.20 -20.93
N ARG A 50 20.21 16.24 -19.81
CA ARG A 50 20.67 15.06 -19.06
C ARG A 50 19.72 14.61 -17.95
N GLU A 51 19.04 15.54 -17.29
CA GLU A 51 18.13 15.24 -16.18
C GLU A 51 16.81 14.66 -16.70
N PHE A 52 16.44 13.45 -16.25
CA PHE A 52 15.21 12.79 -16.67
C PHE A 52 13.95 13.67 -16.52
N PRO A 53 13.69 14.37 -15.40
CA PRO A 53 12.45 15.15 -15.26
C PRO A 53 12.35 16.29 -16.28
N ALA A 54 13.46 16.96 -16.57
CA ALA A 54 13.51 18.05 -17.54
C ALA A 54 13.44 17.53 -19.00
N LYS A 55 14.10 16.41 -19.29
CA LYS A 55 14.07 15.72 -20.59
C LYS A 55 12.67 15.22 -20.94
N ILE A 56 12.00 14.58 -19.98
CA ILE A 56 10.62 14.09 -20.10
C ILE A 56 9.66 15.25 -20.35
N ARG A 57 9.78 16.36 -19.59
CA ARG A 57 8.98 17.58 -19.84
C ARG A 57 9.19 18.16 -21.24
N ALA A 58 10.43 18.16 -21.75
CA ALA A 58 10.74 18.67 -23.08
C ALA A 58 10.09 17.82 -24.18
N TYR A 59 10.27 16.50 -24.16
CA TYR A 59 9.62 15.57 -25.10
C TYR A 59 8.07 15.62 -25.01
N GLN A 60 7.50 15.77 -23.81
CA GLN A 60 6.05 15.95 -23.60
C GLN A 60 5.48 17.26 -24.13
N GLN A 61 6.32 18.29 -24.37
CA GLN A 61 5.91 19.49 -25.12
C GLN A 61 6.05 19.25 -26.62
N ALA A 62 7.16 18.67 -27.09
CA ALA A 62 7.39 18.39 -28.50
C ALA A 62 6.27 17.56 -29.15
N ILE A 63 5.80 16.51 -28.45
CA ILE A 63 4.76 15.59 -28.96
C ILE A 63 3.42 16.27 -29.26
N ARG A 64 3.17 17.46 -28.71
CA ARG A 64 1.93 18.25 -28.88
C ARG A 64 1.88 18.98 -30.22
N TRP A 65 3.02 19.14 -30.88
CA TRP A 65 3.17 19.97 -32.08
C TRP A 65 3.43 19.17 -33.36
N TYR A 66 3.75 17.88 -33.25
CA TYR A 66 3.95 17.01 -34.42
C TYR A 66 2.63 16.47 -34.96
N THR A 67 2.41 16.69 -36.26
CA THR A 67 1.32 16.12 -37.04
C THR A 67 1.77 14.98 -37.95
N ASP A 68 3.07 14.89 -38.25
CA ASP A 68 3.65 13.75 -38.95
C ASP A 68 3.67 12.50 -38.06
N ARG A 69 3.19 11.38 -38.60
CA ARG A 69 2.99 10.13 -37.85
C ARG A 69 4.32 9.48 -37.44
N GLU A 70 5.32 9.48 -38.30
CA GLU A 70 6.57 8.75 -38.03
C GLU A 70 7.49 9.53 -37.08
N ARG A 71 7.54 10.88 -37.20
CA ARG A 71 8.13 11.77 -36.18
C ARG A 71 7.47 11.58 -34.83
N LEU A 72 6.13 11.51 -34.80
CA LEU A 72 5.37 11.30 -33.57
C LEU A 72 5.64 9.93 -32.93
N LYS A 73 5.71 8.84 -33.71
CA LYS A 73 6.13 7.51 -33.20
C LYS A 73 7.54 7.53 -32.63
N ALA A 74 8.51 8.11 -33.36
CA ALA A 74 9.91 8.14 -32.94
C ALA A 74 10.09 8.91 -31.63
N LEU A 75 9.39 10.04 -31.48
CA LEU A 75 9.39 10.81 -30.24
C LEU A 75 8.61 10.12 -29.10
N ALA A 76 7.52 9.42 -29.40
CA ALA A 76 6.80 8.60 -28.41
C ALA A 76 7.71 7.48 -27.87
N LEU A 77 8.51 6.83 -28.72
CA LEU A 77 9.49 5.83 -28.32
C LEU A 77 10.58 6.42 -27.42
N LYS A 78 11.20 7.55 -27.82
CA LYS A 78 12.16 8.30 -26.98
C LYS A 78 11.58 8.62 -25.60
N LEU A 79 10.34 9.10 -25.56
CA LEU A 79 9.65 9.49 -24.33
C LEU A 79 9.35 8.29 -23.44
N ALA A 80 8.80 7.20 -24.00
CA ALA A 80 8.50 5.97 -23.27
C ALA A 80 9.76 5.38 -22.61
N GLN A 81 10.84 5.22 -23.38
CA GLN A 81 12.12 4.71 -22.89
C GLN A 81 12.73 5.61 -21.80
N THR A 82 12.67 6.94 -21.99
CA THR A 82 13.20 7.90 -21.02
C THR A 82 12.41 7.86 -19.70
N MET A 83 11.08 7.77 -19.77
CA MET A 83 10.22 7.64 -18.59
C MET A 83 10.41 6.29 -17.89
N GLU A 84 10.55 5.18 -18.63
CA GLU A 84 10.79 3.86 -18.04
C GLU A 84 12.15 3.80 -17.33
N LEU A 85 13.21 4.35 -17.92
CA LEU A 85 14.55 4.40 -17.32
C LEU A 85 14.57 5.23 -16.03
N GLU A 86 13.82 6.34 -15.97
CA GLU A 86 13.69 7.13 -14.74
C GLU A 86 12.96 6.33 -13.65
N ILE A 87 11.83 5.70 -13.98
CA ILE A 87 11.05 4.93 -13.00
C ILE A 87 11.83 3.71 -12.50
N ARG A 88 12.56 3.00 -13.37
CA ARG A 88 13.41 1.86 -12.98
C ARG A 88 14.70 2.25 -12.28
N ALA A 89 15.05 3.54 -12.23
CA ALA A 89 16.16 4.04 -11.42
C ALA A 89 15.76 4.23 -9.94
N ASP A 90 14.47 4.38 -9.62
CA ASP A 90 13.98 4.29 -8.24
C ASP A 90 13.73 2.82 -7.84
N SER A 91 13.79 2.58 -6.53
CA SER A 91 13.82 1.25 -5.91
C SER A 91 12.48 0.81 -5.30
N LYS A 92 11.45 1.66 -5.33
CA LYS A 92 10.19 1.46 -4.59
C LYS A 92 8.93 1.87 -5.38
N VAL A 93 8.50 1.02 -6.31
CA VAL A 93 7.30 1.21 -7.15
C VAL A 93 6.06 1.62 -6.34
N SER A 94 5.84 2.93 -6.23
CA SER A 94 4.69 3.53 -5.55
C SER A 94 3.43 3.48 -6.41
N THR A 95 2.30 3.88 -5.83
CA THR A 95 1.04 4.06 -6.58
C THR A 95 1.19 5.10 -7.70
N ILE A 96 2.01 6.14 -7.48
CA ILE A 96 2.29 7.18 -8.49
C ILE A 96 3.11 6.57 -9.63
N GLU A 97 4.18 5.83 -9.35
CA GLU A 97 4.97 5.16 -10.39
C GLU A 97 4.15 4.18 -11.23
N LYS A 98 3.15 3.49 -10.65
CA LYS A 98 2.22 2.64 -11.42
C LYS A 98 1.40 3.44 -12.44
N GLN A 99 0.90 4.62 -12.07
CA GLN A 99 0.22 5.52 -13.00
C GLN A 99 1.18 6.05 -14.09
N ARG A 100 2.43 6.35 -13.70
CA ARG A 100 3.47 6.77 -14.67
C ARG A 100 3.85 5.65 -15.64
N LEU A 101 3.94 4.40 -15.18
CA LEU A 101 4.15 3.20 -16.01
C LEU A 101 2.96 2.94 -16.95
N GLN A 102 1.72 3.13 -16.50
CA GLN A 102 0.56 3.05 -17.40
C GLN A 102 0.71 4.06 -18.57
N LYS A 103 1.17 5.28 -18.28
CA LYS A 103 1.47 6.27 -19.32
C LYS A 103 2.66 5.88 -20.22
N VAL A 104 3.67 5.16 -19.70
CA VAL A 104 4.74 4.56 -20.51
C VAL A 104 4.17 3.54 -21.50
N ALA A 105 3.25 2.66 -21.07
CA ALA A 105 2.61 1.69 -21.95
C ALA A 105 1.83 2.38 -23.09
N GLU A 106 1.10 3.47 -22.78
CA GLU A 106 0.41 4.28 -23.79
C GLU A 106 1.38 4.91 -24.81
N TYR A 107 2.56 5.39 -24.39
CA TYR A 107 3.57 5.91 -25.31
C TYR A 107 4.26 4.83 -26.14
N TYR A 108 4.48 3.63 -25.59
CA TYR A 108 4.96 2.48 -26.39
C TYR A 108 3.93 2.03 -27.43
N ALA A 109 2.63 2.00 -27.07
CA ALA A 109 1.55 1.71 -28.01
C ALA A 109 1.46 2.77 -29.13
N LEU A 110 1.59 4.05 -28.78
CA LEU A 110 1.64 5.17 -29.73
C LEU A 110 2.86 5.09 -30.68
N ALA A 111 3.96 4.48 -30.23
CA ALA A 111 5.14 4.18 -31.03
C ALA A 111 5.05 2.86 -31.82
N GLU A 112 3.91 2.15 -31.78
CA GLU A 112 3.71 0.80 -32.35
C GLU A 112 4.68 -0.26 -31.76
N SER A 113 5.24 0.00 -30.58
CA SER A 113 6.12 -0.89 -29.82
C SER A 113 5.31 -1.85 -28.93
N TRP A 114 4.46 -2.64 -29.58
CA TRP A 114 3.41 -3.44 -28.95
C TRP A 114 3.90 -4.44 -27.89
N ASN A 115 5.08 -5.06 -28.09
CA ASN A 115 5.67 -5.97 -27.11
C ASN A 115 5.96 -5.29 -25.76
N GLU A 116 6.51 -4.07 -25.81
CA GLU A 116 6.86 -3.31 -24.61
C GLU A 116 5.62 -2.72 -23.93
N ALA A 117 4.65 -2.22 -24.72
CA ALA A 117 3.35 -1.81 -24.21
C ALA A 117 2.66 -2.96 -23.46
N GLY A 118 2.57 -4.14 -24.07
CA GLY A 118 2.01 -5.35 -23.46
C GLY A 118 2.77 -5.79 -22.21
N ARG A 119 4.12 -5.71 -22.21
CA ARG A 119 4.96 -6.06 -21.06
C ARG A 119 4.69 -5.15 -19.86
N ILE A 120 4.58 -3.84 -20.06
CA ILE A 120 4.25 -2.91 -18.97
C ILE A 120 2.83 -3.14 -18.46
N CYS A 121 1.86 -3.44 -19.33
CA CYS A 121 0.52 -3.85 -18.90
C CYS A 121 0.53 -5.18 -18.11
N GLU A 122 1.37 -6.17 -18.47
CA GLU A 122 1.60 -7.37 -17.64
C GLU A 122 2.18 -7.02 -16.26
N GLU A 123 3.22 -6.19 -16.19
CA GLU A 123 3.88 -5.77 -14.94
C GLU A 123 2.92 -5.01 -14.00
N LEU A 124 1.94 -4.30 -14.56
CA LEU A 124 0.86 -3.62 -13.82
C LEU A 124 -0.33 -4.53 -13.46
N GLY A 125 -0.37 -5.77 -13.97
CA GLY A 125 -1.49 -6.70 -13.79
C GLY A 125 -2.72 -6.40 -14.66
N MET A 126 -2.59 -5.52 -15.65
CA MET A 126 -3.66 -5.08 -16.56
C MET A 126 -3.81 -6.07 -17.72
N LEU A 127 -4.11 -7.34 -17.40
CA LEU A 127 -3.97 -8.48 -18.31
C LEU A 127 -4.81 -8.38 -19.59
N ASP A 128 -5.96 -7.69 -19.56
CA ASP A 128 -6.81 -7.51 -20.73
C ASP A 128 -6.19 -6.52 -21.72
N GLN A 129 -5.76 -5.36 -21.24
CA GLN A 129 -4.99 -4.41 -22.07
C GLN A 129 -3.68 -5.02 -22.57
N ALA A 130 -2.98 -5.84 -21.77
CA ALA A 130 -1.82 -6.58 -22.22
C ALA A 130 -2.17 -7.53 -23.39
N THR A 131 -3.32 -8.21 -23.31
CA THR A 131 -3.82 -9.06 -24.40
C THR A 131 -4.07 -8.24 -25.66
N ASP A 132 -4.74 -7.09 -25.55
CA ASP A 132 -5.03 -6.20 -26.67
C ASP A 132 -3.75 -5.68 -27.35
N MET A 133 -2.75 -5.26 -26.58
CA MET A 133 -1.45 -4.82 -27.12
C MET A 133 -0.75 -5.96 -27.87
N TYR A 134 -0.71 -7.17 -27.29
CA TYR A 134 -0.09 -8.32 -27.97
C TYR A 134 -0.83 -8.75 -29.24
N VAL A 135 -2.16 -8.58 -29.29
CA VAL A 135 -2.96 -8.78 -30.51
C VAL A 135 -2.59 -7.76 -31.60
N GLN A 136 -2.46 -6.47 -31.27
CA GLN A 136 -2.02 -5.44 -32.24
C GLN A 136 -0.60 -5.71 -32.78
N GLY A 137 0.30 -6.24 -31.94
CA GLY A 137 1.66 -6.62 -32.33
C GLY A 137 1.83 -7.99 -32.99
N GLY A 138 0.77 -8.82 -33.06
CA GLY A 138 0.85 -10.19 -33.58
C GLY A 138 1.68 -11.15 -32.71
N HIS A 139 1.83 -10.88 -31.41
CA HIS A 139 2.70 -11.64 -30.50
C HIS A 139 2.02 -12.90 -29.96
N ILE A 140 1.81 -13.90 -30.83
CA ILE A 140 1.03 -15.13 -30.56
C ILE A 140 1.44 -15.82 -29.24
N GLU A 141 2.74 -16.08 -29.03
CA GLU A 141 3.26 -16.75 -27.83
C GLU A 141 2.85 -16.05 -26.51
N ARG A 142 2.73 -14.70 -26.53
CA ARG A 142 2.29 -13.91 -25.37
C ARG A 142 0.78 -13.99 -25.15
N ILE A 143 0.01 -14.05 -26.23
CA ILE A 143 -1.44 -14.21 -26.19
C ILE A 143 -1.79 -15.59 -25.62
N GLU A 144 -1.12 -16.64 -26.07
CA GLU A 144 -1.27 -18.02 -25.57
C GLU A 144 -0.87 -18.12 -24.09
N ALA A 145 0.29 -17.60 -23.70
CA ALA A 145 0.72 -17.59 -22.29
C ALA A 145 -0.20 -16.77 -21.36
N LEU A 146 -0.86 -15.72 -21.87
CA LEU A 146 -1.90 -14.99 -21.12
C LEU A 146 -3.22 -15.76 -21.06
N ALA A 147 -3.59 -16.47 -22.13
CA ALA A 147 -4.77 -17.33 -22.17
C ALA A 147 -4.64 -18.48 -21.15
N GLU A 148 -3.53 -19.21 -21.15
CA GLU A 148 -3.25 -20.27 -20.16
C GLU A 148 -3.34 -19.76 -18.72
N ARG A 149 -2.80 -18.56 -18.43
CA ARG A 149 -2.90 -17.94 -17.09
C ARG A 149 -4.33 -17.58 -16.73
N LYS A 150 -5.11 -17.04 -17.68
CA LYS A 150 -6.54 -16.71 -17.51
C LYS A 150 -7.37 -17.98 -17.30
N GLU A 151 -7.15 -19.03 -18.08
CA GLU A 151 -7.82 -20.33 -17.93
C GLU A 151 -7.43 -21.03 -16.62
N ALA A 152 -6.15 -21.05 -16.25
CA ALA A 152 -5.71 -21.59 -14.96
C ALA A 152 -6.32 -20.84 -13.76
N HIS A 153 -6.61 -19.54 -13.90
CA HIS A 153 -7.39 -18.79 -12.91
C HIS A 153 -8.88 -19.17 -12.96
N ALA A 154 -9.48 -19.22 -14.15
CA ALA A 154 -10.89 -19.55 -14.37
C ALA A 154 -11.23 -20.95 -13.83
N HIS A 155 -10.43 -21.97 -14.14
CA HIS A 155 -10.54 -23.32 -13.61
C HIS A 155 -10.45 -23.36 -12.07
N ARG A 156 -9.57 -22.56 -11.45
CA ARG A 156 -9.49 -22.44 -9.98
C ARG A 156 -10.75 -21.79 -9.40
N THR A 157 -11.26 -20.72 -10.02
CA THR A 157 -12.50 -20.08 -9.54
C THR A 157 -13.73 -20.95 -9.74
N PHE A 158 -13.83 -21.67 -10.86
CA PHE A 158 -14.89 -22.63 -11.15
C PHE A 158 -14.84 -23.82 -10.18
N SER A 159 -13.66 -24.39 -9.94
CA SER A 159 -13.49 -25.48 -8.96
C SER A 159 -13.87 -25.05 -7.55
N ALA A 160 -13.49 -23.84 -7.12
CA ALA A 160 -13.89 -23.32 -5.82
C ALA A 160 -15.41 -23.12 -5.70
N GLN A 161 -16.05 -22.59 -6.76
CA GLN A 161 -17.51 -22.43 -6.82
C GLN A 161 -18.23 -23.79 -6.76
N HIS A 162 -17.75 -24.79 -7.50
CA HIS A 162 -18.28 -26.15 -7.48
C HIS A 162 -18.23 -26.79 -6.08
N TYR A 163 -17.09 -26.70 -5.39
CA TYR A 163 -16.97 -27.18 -4.01
C TYR A 163 -17.84 -26.38 -3.00
N TYR A 164 -18.13 -25.11 -3.27
CA TYR A 164 -19.09 -24.35 -2.46
C TYR A 164 -20.54 -24.82 -2.68
N GLU A 165 -20.92 -25.15 -3.90
CA GLU A 165 -22.25 -25.69 -4.24
C GLU A 165 -22.45 -27.12 -3.72
N GLU A 166 -21.40 -27.96 -3.78
CA GLU A 166 -21.35 -29.25 -3.09
C GLU A 166 -21.52 -29.08 -1.57
N ALA A 167 -20.85 -28.10 -0.97
CA ALA A 167 -20.99 -27.81 0.45
C ALA A 167 -22.40 -27.35 0.84
N GLU A 168 -23.02 -26.43 0.10
CA GLU A 168 -24.39 -26.01 0.38
C GLU A 168 -25.39 -27.17 0.24
N THR A 169 -25.24 -28.00 -0.80
CA THR A 169 -26.17 -29.11 -1.06
C THR A 169 -26.01 -30.26 -0.06
N THR A 170 -24.78 -30.57 0.37
CA THR A 170 -24.53 -31.54 1.46
C THR A 170 -24.98 -31.01 2.82
N TYR A 171 -24.77 -29.72 3.11
CA TYR A 171 -25.25 -29.07 4.34
C TYR A 171 -26.78 -29.08 4.44
N ARG A 172 -27.50 -28.70 3.37
CA ARG A 172 -28.97 -28.78 3.27
C ARG A 172 -29.51 -30.20 3.44
N ARG A 173 -28.71 -31.22 3.09
CA ARG A 173 -29.02 -32.65 3.28
C ARG A 173 -28.59 -33.20 4.66
N GLY A 174 -28.09 -32.36 5.56
CA GLY A 174 -27.70 -32.73 6.92
C GLY A 174 -26.29 -33.32 7.08
N HIS A 175 -25.56 -33.56 5.97
CA HIS A 175 -24.21 -34.13 5.98
C HIS A 175 -23.16 -33.06 6.29
N ARG A 176 -23.11 -32.62 7.57
CA ARG A 176 -22.24 -31.54 8.06
C ARG A 176 -20.74 -31.86 7.92
N ASP A 177 -20.38 -33.14 8.00
CA ASP A 177 -19.05 -33.69 7.79
C ASP A 177 -18.57 -33.45 6.34
N LYS A 178 -19.39 -33.83 5.35
CA LYS A 178 -19.08 -33.68 3.92
C LYS A 178 -19.12 -32.21 3.50
N ALA A 179 -20.06 -31.44 4.05
CA ALA A 179 -20.09 -29.99 3.85
C ALA A 179 -18.81 -29.32 4.36
N TYR A 180 -18.32 -29.71 5.54
CA TYR A 180 -17.07 -29.18 6.10
C TYR A 180 -15.86 -29.54 5.21
N GLN A 181 -15.76 -30.78 4.72
CA GLN A 181 -14.69 -31.20 3.79
C GLN A 181 -14.74 -30.43 2.47
N ALA A 182 -15.92 -30.32 1.83
CA ALA A 182 -16.08 -29.56 0.59
C ALA A 182 -15.70 -28.08 0.77
N LEU A 183 -16.02 -27.47 1.93
CA LEU A 183 -15.57 -26.11 2.26
C LEU A 183 -14.06 -26.00 2.46
N GLN A 184 -13.40 -27.01 3.04
CA GLN A 184 -11.93 -27.05 3.09
C GLN A 184 -11.33 -27.10 1.67
N HIS A 185 -11.91 -27.89 0.74
CA HIS A 185 -11.47 -27.92 -0.66
C HIS A 185 -11.69 -26.57 -1.37
N CYS A 186 -12.86 -25.95 -1.20
CA CYS A 186 -13.15 -24.60 -1.69
C CYS A 186 -12.13 -23.56 -1.17
N LEU A 187 -11.94 -23.48 0.15
CA LEU A 187 -11.07 -22.49 0.78
C LEU A 187 -9.58 -22.74 0.53
N ARG A 188 -9.16 -24.00 0.28
CA ARG A 188 -7.82 -24.33 -0.20
C ARG A 188 -7.54 -23.73 -1.58
N ILE A 189 -8.54 -23.68 -2.47
CA ILE A 189 -8.41 -23.17 -3.83
C ILE A 189 -8.64 -21.64 -3.88
N LYS A 190 -9.60 -21.12 -3.12
CA LYS A 190 -9.96 -19.69 -3.08
C LYS A 190 -10.16 -19.21 -1.63
N ARG A 191 -9.05 -18.94 -0.93
CA ARG A 191 -9.03 -18.50 0.49
C ARG A 191 -9.98 -17.35 0.82
N ASN A 192 -10.16 -16.41 -0.10
CA ASN A 192 -10.96 -15.20 0.09
C ASN A 192 -12.46 -15.39 -0.26
N HIS A 193 -12.95 -16.63 -0.38
CA HIS A 193 -14.34 -16.90 -0.74
C HIS A 193 -15.30 -16.64 0.44
N SER A 194 -15.74 -15.39 0.62
CA SER A 194 -16.54 -14.93 1.76
C SER A 194 -17.69 -15.84 2.19
N LYS A 195 -18.56 -16.26 1.26
CA LYS A 195 -19.69 -17.18 1.58
C LYS A 195 -19.22 -18.53 2.14
N ALA A 196 -18.23 -19.14 1.50
CA ALA A 196 -17.62 -20.39 1.96
C ALA A 196 -16.96 -20.22 3.33
N ALA A 197 -16.24 -19.10 3.55
CA ALA A 197 -15.62 -18.79 4.82
C ALA A 197 -16.65 -18.60 5.94
N ALA A 198 -17.77 -17.93 5.67
CA ALA A 198 -18.85 -17.75 6.64
C ALA A 198 -19.58 -19.07 6.97
N LEU A 199 -19.90 -19.89 5.96
CA LEU A 199 -20.50 -21.21 6.19
C LEU A 199 -19.53 -22.16 6.89
N PHE A 200 -18.24 -22.11 6.56
CA PHE A 200 -17.18 -22.89 7.19
C PHE A 200 -16.96 -22.47 8.64
N GLN A 201 -16.91 -21.17 8.93
CA GLN A 201 -16.82 -20.66 10.30
C GLN A 201 -18.07 -21.04 11.11
N SER A 202 -19.28 -20.89 10.56
CA SER A 202 -20.52 -21.32 11.21
C SER A 202 -20.53 -22.83 11.50
N LEU A 203 -20.17 -23.67 10.53
CA LEU A 203 -19.99 -25.11 10.74
C LEU A 203 -18.90 -25.39 11.78
N SER A 204 -17.75 -24.72 11.71
CA SER A 204 -16.64 -24.88 12.63
C SER A 204 -16.99 -24.45 14.06
N ASP A 205 -17.87 -23.46 14.25
CA ASP A 205 -18.34 -23.01 15.56
C ASP A 205 -19.38 -23.97 16.15
N HIS A 206 -20.28 -24.52 15.33
CA HIS A 206 -21.18 -25.59 15.75
C HIS A 206 -20.45 -26.94 15.95
N LEU A 207 -19.32 -27.16 15.28
CA LEU A 207 -18.42 -28.31 15.45
C LEU A 207 -17.32 -28.07 16.51
N ARG A 208 -17.15 -26.84 17.02
CA ARG A 208 -16.40 -26.50 18.25
C ARG A 208 -17.19 -26.85 19.51
N HIS A 209 -18.44 -27.31 19.37
CA HIS A 209 -19.31 -27.68 20.49
C HIS A 209 -19.82 -29.14 20.48
N PRO A 210 -18.93 -30.15 20.41
CA PRO A 210 -19.03 -31.34 21.24
C PRO A 210 -18.21 -31.12 22.53
N THR A 211 -18.92 -30.82 23.64
CA THR A 211 -18.41 -30.76 25.03
C THR A 211 -17.20 -29.86 25.34
N LYS A 212 -17.44 -28.77 26.09
CA LYS A 212 -16.78 -28.45 27.38
C LYS A 212 -17.29 -27.10 27.96
N ARG A 213 -18.32 -27.17 28.81
CA ARG A 213 -18.23 -26.48 30.11
C ARG A 213 -17.15 -27.25 30.91
N ILE A 214 -16.39 -26.62 31.78
CA ILE A 214 -16.71 -26.39 33.21
C ILE A 214 -15.61 -25.42 33.68
N ILE A 215 -15.92 -24.28 34.33
CA ILE A 215 -16.21 -24.15 35.78
C ILE A 215 -15.07 -24.73 36.64
N TRP A 216 -14.64 -24.05 37.69
CA TRP A 216 -13.68 -24.66 38.63
C TRP A 216 -14.42 -25.53 39.65
N MET A 217 -14.43 -26.84 39.39
CA MET A 217 -14.80 -27.90 40.32
C MET A 217 -13.80 -29.06 40.14
N PRO A 218 -13.24 -29.64 41.21
CA PRO A 218 -12.24 -30.70 41.08
C PRO A 218 -12.89 -32.08 40.91
N MET A 219 -12.45 -32.83 39.90
CA MET A 219 -12.32 -34.30 39.94
C MET A 219 -11.16 -34.69 39.01
N GLU A 220 -10.13 -35.31 39.61
CA GLU A 220 -9.16 -36.22 38.98
C GLU A 220 -8.52 -35.80 37.62
N GLU A 221 -7.31 -35.24 37.71
CA GLU A 221 -6.29 -35.07 36.64
C GLU A 221 -6.47 -33.98 35.55
N SER A 222 -6.46 -32.73 36.03
CA SER A 222 -5.62 -31.63 35.48
C SER A 222 -5.75 -31.19 34.00
N GLU A 223 -6.69 -30.29 33.73
CA GLU A 223 -6.52 -29.19 32.76
C GLU A 223 -6.74 -27.84 33.48
N TYR A 224 -6.01 -26.79 33.09
CA TYR A 224 -6.04 -25.48 33.75
C TYR A 224 -6.14 -24.35 32.73
N VAL A 225 -7.01 -23.36 32.96
CA VAL A 225 -7.29 -22.28 32.00
C VAL A 225 -7.17 -20.91 32.67
N MET A 226 -6.41 -20.00 32.05
CA MET A 226 -6.05 -18.69 32.59
C MET A 226 -6.63 -17.56 31.72
N PHE A 227 -7.30 -16.59 32.35
CA PHE A 227 -7.84 -15.40 31.67
C PHE A 227 -7.49 -14.12 32.45
N GLY A 228 -6.97 -13.11 31.74
CA GLY A 228 -7.06 -11.69 32.13
C GLY A 228 -6.12 -11.13 33.20
N HIS A 229 -5.30 -11.93 33.90
CA HIS A 229 -4.42 -11.42 34.97
C HIS A 229 -2.98 -11.10 34.49
N PRO A 230 -2.31 -10.02 34.95
CA PRO A 230 -0.99 -9.61 34.42
C PRO A 230 0.18 -10.48 34.89
N VAL A 231 0.07 -11.08 36.09
CA VAL A 231 1.02 -12.05 36.66
C VAL A 231 0.19 -13.11 37.42
N VAL A 232 0.59 -14.37 37.36
CA VAL A 232 -0.04 -15.50 38.06
C VAL A 232 1.04 -16.23 38.85
N THR A 233 0.81 -16.39 40.15
CA THR A 233 1.69 -17.08 41.10
C THR A 233 1.30 -18.55 41.25
N ILE A 234 2.31 -19.41 41.44
CA ILE A 234 2.14 -20.86 41.51
C ILE A 234 2.89 -21.37 42.74
N GLY A 235 2.20 -22.05 43.65
CA GLY A 235 2.76 -22.47 44.92
C GLY A 235 1.87 -23.44 45.69
N ARG A 236 2.41 -23.94 46.82
CA ARG A 236 1.70 -24.85 47.74
C ARG A 236 0.95 -24.13 48.88
N GLN A 237 1.22 -22.85 49.10
CA GLN A 237 0.39 -22.03 49.99
C GLN A 237 -0.89 -21.58 49.26
N ASP A 238 -1.92 -21.35 50.05
CA ASP A 238 -3.27 -20.89 49.68
C ASP A 238 -3.33 -19.42 49.25
N ASP A 239 -2.23 -18.68 49.38
CA ASP A 239 -2.03 -17.29 48.93
C ASP A 239 -1.50 -17.15 47.49
N ASN A 240 -1.43 -18.26 46.73
CA ASN A 240 -0.99 -18.27 45.33
C ASN A 240 -2.19 -18.41 44.38
N ASP A 241 -2.16 -17.74 43.23
CA ASP A 241 -3.25 -17.74 42.24
C ASP A 241 -3.56 -19.16 41.71
N LEU A 242 -2.53 -20.00 41.60
CA LEU A 242 -2.64 -21.44 41.32
C LEU A 242 -2.05 -22.24 42.49
N VAL A 243 -2.92 -22.66 43.41
CA VAL A 243 -2.56 -23.52 44.55
C VAL A 243 -2.40 -24.97 44.10
N LEU A 244 -1.21 -25.53 44.30
CA LEU A 244 -0.85 -26.91 43.99
C LEU A 244 -0.38 -27.61 45.27
N THR A 245 -1.23 -28.48 45.83
CA THR A 245 -1.08 -29.01 47.20
C THR A 245 -0.01 -30.09 47.35
N GLN A 246 0.58 -30.60 46.26
CA GLN A 246 1.56 -31.69 46.24
C GLN A 246 2.84 -31.33 46.99
N HIS A 247 3.35 -32.24 47.85
CA HIS A 247 4.44 -31.92 48.78
C HIS A 247 5.79 -31.60 48.09
N ASP A 248 6.02 -32.04 46.85
CA ASP A 248 7.23 -31.70 46.07
C ASP A 248 7.22 -30.26 45.52
N ILE A 249 6.15 -29.50 45.76
CA ILE A 249 5.98 -28.11 45.37
C ILE A 249 6.32 -27.18 46.55
N SER A 250 7.25 -26.24 46.30
CA SER A 250 7.63 -25.19 47.25
C SER A 250 6.45 -24.24 47.55
N ARG A 251 6.45 -23.64 48.75
CA ARG A 251 5.33 -22.83 49.26
C ARG A 251 4.92 -21.71 48.29
N HIS A 252 5.89 -20.98 47.77
CA HIS A 252 5.82 -20.33 46.47
C HIS A 252 6.86 -21.01 45.58
N HIS A 253 6.54 -21.32 44.33
CA HIS A 253 7.38 -22.16 43.46
C HIS A 253 7.84 -21.38 42.23
N ALA A 254 6.89 -20.78 41.53
CA ALA A 254 7.12 -20.04 40.30
C ALA A 254 6.08 -18.93 40.14
N LYS A 255 6.32 -18.01 39.21
CA LYS A 255 5.29 -17.08 38.71
C LYS A 255 5.41 -16.95 37.19
N ILE A 256 4.28 -16.81 36.53
CA ILE A 256 4.17 -16.57 35.09
C ILE A 256 3.66 -15.15 34.89
N GLY A 257 4.23 -14.37 33.98
CA GLY A 257 3.79 -12.98 33.75
C GLY A 257 4.17 -12.43 32.38
N LEU A 258 3.43 -11.42 31.92
CA LEU A 258 3.65 -10.80 30.62
C LEU A 258 4.61 -9.60 30.73
N SER A 259 5.73 -9.63 30.01
CA SER A 259 6.75 -8.59 30.00
C SER A 259 7.05 -8.13 28.58
N ARG A 260 6.73 -6.86 28.27
CA ARG A 260 6.98 -6.23 26.96
C ARG A 260 6.48 -7.10 25.77
N HIS A 261 5.28 -7.64 25.93
CA HIS A 261 4.58 -8.61 25.04
C HIS A 261 5.01 -10.09 25.16
N HIS A 262 6.15 -10.42 25.75
CA HIS A 262 6.61 -11.81 25.91
C HIS A 262 6.05 -12.44 27.20
N LEU A 263 5.64 -13.72 27.16
CA LEU A 263 5.26 -14.45 28.36
C LEU A 263 6.52 -15.06 28.98
N LEU A 264 6.75 -14.82 30.27
CA LEU A 264 7.94 -15.31 30.99
C LEU A 264 7.52 -16.11 32.22
N VAL A 265 8.33 -17.11 32.60
CA VAL A 265 8.27 -17.75 33.92
C VAL A 265 9.54 -17.46 34.71
N GLU A 266 9.42 -17.13 35.99
CA GLU A 266 10.53 -17.06 36.95
C GLU A 266 10.32 -18.12 38.04
N ASP A 267 11.34 -18.94 38.29
CA ASP A 267 11.43 -19.88 39.40
C ASP A 267 11.86 -19.14 40.68
N LEU A 268 11.13 -19.31 41.76
CA LEU A 268 11.31 -18.55 43.00
C LEU A 268 12.27 -19.24 43.97
N SER A 269 13.39 -19.74 43.45
CA SER A 269 14.37 -20.57 44.16
C SER A 269 13.75 -21.86 44.72
N SER A 270 12.96 -22.54 43.90
CA SER A 270 12.19 -23.71 44.31
C SER A 270 13.07 -24.95 44.55
N SER A 271 12.64 -25.81 45.47
CA SER A 271 13.46 -26.92 45.99
C SER A 271 13.70 -28.03 44.96
N ASN A 272 12.82 -28.17 43.96
CA ASN A 272 12.94 -29.14 42.87
C ASN A 272 13.24 -28.46 41.52
N GLY A 273 12.72 -27.25 41.29
CA GLY A 273 12.98 -26.44 40.10
C GLY A 273 11.94 -26.61 38.99
N THR A 274 11.63 -25.48 38.37
CA THR A 274 10.80 -25.36 37.17
C THR A 274 11.55 -25.88 35.91
N ARG A 275 10.82 -26.47 34.96
CA ARG A 275 11.36 -26.94 33.67
C ARG A 275 10.48 -26.50 32.50
N ILE A 276 11.07 -26.30 31.33
CA ILE A 276 10.35 -26.12 30.06
C ILE A 276 10.82 -27.20 29.09
N ASN A 277 9.88 -27.94 28.49
CA ASN A 277 10.14 -29.07 27.58
C ASN A 277 11.15 -30.08 28.16
N GLY A 278 11.04 -30.35 29.47
CA GLY A 278 11.94 -31.24 30.24
C GLY A 278 13.27 -30.61 30.70
N LEU A 279 13.71 -29.48 30.11
CA LEU A 279 14.95 -28.80 30.49
C LEU A 279 14.72 -27.89 31.70
N LYS A 280 15.55 -28.01 32.75
CA LYS A 280 15.45 -27.17 33.96
C LYS A 280 15.95 -25.75 33.67
N ILE A 281 15.14 -24.75 34.00
CA ILE A 281 15.51 -23.34 33.86
C ILE A 281 16.42 -22.92 35.02
N GLN A 282 17.32 -21.95 34.77
CA GLN A 282 18.25 -21.48 35.82
C GLN A 282 17.61 -20.50 36.80
N ARG A 283 16.76 -19.58 36.30
CA ARG A 283 16.00 -18.63 37.10
C ARG A 283 14.77 -18.10 36.37
N GLN A 284 14.94 -17.59 35.16
CA GLN A 284 13.85 -17.06 34.32
C GLN A 284 14.00 -17.55 32.88
N ALA A 285 12.88 -17.75 32.19
CA ALA A 285 12.83 -18.14 30.78
C ALA A 285 11.59 -17.57 30.07
N GLU A 286 11.66 -17.45 28.75
CA GLU A 286 10.48 -17.20 27.91
C GLU A 286 9.65 -18.49 27.75
N ILE A 287 8.33 -18.34 27.73
CA ILE A 287 7.35 -19.37 27.39
C ILE A 287 6.62 -18.96 26.11
N ARG A 288 6.39 -19.91 25.22
CA ARG A 288 5.65 -19.76 23.96
C ARG A 288 4.41 -20.66 23.94
N ASP A 289 3.56 -20.53 22.92
CA ASP A 289 2.45 -21.47 22.73
C ASP A 289 3.00 -22.90 22.60
N ARG A 290 2.37 -23.85 23.30
CA ARG A 290 2.65 -25.30 23.33
C ARG A 290 3.91 -25.74 24.07
N ASP A 291 4.59 -24.85 24.79
CA ASP A 291 5.66 -25.26 25.70
C ASP A 291 5.09 -26.08 26.87
N VAL A 292 5.76 -27.19 27.21
CA VAL A 292 5.40 -28.04 28.35
C VAL A 292 6.16 -27.56 29.59
N LEU A 293 5.47 -26.87 30.49
CA LEU A 293 5.99 -26.39 31.77
C LEU A 293 5.88 -27.50 32.82
N SER A 294 6.97 -27.81 33.52
CA SER A 294 6.98 -28.72 34.67
C SER A 294 7.25 -27.95 35.97
N ILE A 295 6.42 -28.19 36.99
CA ILE A 295 6.54 -27.61 38.33
C ILE A 295 6.75 -28.76 39.32
N GLY A 296 7.83 -28.69 40.10
CA GLY A 296 8.25 -29.81 40.93
C GLY A 296 8.82 -30.97 40.11
N ARG A 297 8.45 -32.21 40.46
CA ARG A 297 8.90 -33.45 39.80
C ARG A 297 7.82 -34.10 38.96
N HIS A 298 6.56 -33.96 39.36
CA HIS A 298 5.46 -34.78 38.82
C HIS A 298 4.29 -33.97 38.24
N THR A 299 4.28 -32.64 38.38
CA THR A 299 3.19 -31.80 37.86
C THR A 299 3.62 -31.13 36.55
N THR A 300 2.90 -31.38 35.45
CA THR A 300 3.20 -30.81 34.13
C THR A 300 1.97 -30.18 33.48
N PHE A 301 2.19 -29.07 32.78
CA PHE A 301 1.17 -28.27 32.10
C PHE A 301 1.62 -28.01 30.66
N GLU A 302 0.74 -28.18 29.67
CA GLU A 302 0.98 -27.64 28.33
C GLU A 302 0.45 -26.20 28.27
N VAL A 303 1.29 -25.24 27.91
CA VAL A 303 0.89 -23.84 27.82
C VAL A 303 0.13 -23.59 26.52
N ARG A 304 -1.03 -22.92 26.59
CA ARG A 304 -1.83 -22.53 25.43
C ARG A 304 -2.10 -21.03 25.45
N LEU A 305 -1.72 -20.32 24.39
CA LEU A 305 -1.85 -18.85 24.31
C LEU A 305 -2.96 -18.44 23.37
N HIS A 306 -3.90 -17.62 23.85
CA HIS A 306 -5.01 -17.09 23.04
C HIS A 306 -4.95 -15.56 22.97
N ILE A 307 -4.50 -15.03 21.83
CA ILE A 307 -4.29 -13.59 21.60
C ILE A 307 -5.25 -13.12 20.51
N GLN A 308 -6.10 -12.14 20.83
CA GLN A 308 -7.13 -11.64 19.91
C GLN A 308 -6.69 -10.41 19.09
N ASP A 309 -5.60 -9.74 19.47
CA ASP A 309 -5.04 -8.59 18.74
C ASP A 309 -3.83 -8.99 17.87
N LYS A 310 -3.93 -8.71 16.57
CA LYS A 310 -2.89 -9.01 15.58
C LYS A 310 -1.64 -8.15 15.71
N GLN A 311 -1.70 -6.95 16.30
CA GLN A 311 -0.52 -6.11 16.50
C GLN A 311 0.39 -6.64 17.62
N ILE A 312 -0.18 -7.31 18.63
CA ILE A 312 0.60 -7.92 19.74
C ILE A 312 1.27 -9.21 19.27
N ALA A 313 0.56 -10.02 18.46
CA ALA A 313 1.14 -11.20 17.81
C ALA A 313 2.37 -10.84 16.93
N ALA A 314 2.34 -9.68 16.26
CA ALA A 314 3.45 -9.14 15.47
C ALA A 314 4.57 -8.44 16.29
N ARG A 315 4.60 -8.62 17.62
CA ARG A 315 5.73 -8.26 18.50
C ARG A 315 6.31 -9.46 19.24
N LEU A 316 5.47 -10.43 19.57
CA LEU A 316 5.88 -11.79 19.95
C LEU A 316 6.61 -12.55 18.82
N CYS A 317 6.50 -12.06 17.59
CA CYS A 317 7.36 -12.38 16.46
C CYS A 317 8.02 -11.09 15.93
N PRO A 318 9.30 -11.09 15.53
CA PRO A 318 10.02 -9.88 15.10
C PRO A 318 9.89 -9.60 13.59
N PRO A 319 10.14 -8.36 13.08
CA PRO A 319 10.02 -7.00 13.68
C PRO A 319 9.37 -6.00 12.65
N LYS A 320 9.42 -4.64 12.64
CA LYS A 320 9.95 -3.54 13.50
C LYS A 320 9.32 -2.16 13.11
N GLN A 321 9.37 -1.18 14.03
CA GLN A 321 9.42 0.30 13.84
C GLN A 321 8.18 1.08 13.30
N GLN A 322 8.28 2.42 13.29
CA GLN A 322 7.21 3.42 13.55
C GLN A 322 7.14 4.51 12.47
N GLU A 323 6.03 5.27 12.41
CA GLU A 323 5.92 6.50 11.60
C GLU A 323 5.00 7.56 12.25
N LEU A 324 4.91 8.77 11.67
CA LEU A 324 4.28 9.98 12.23
C LEU A 324 2.76 10.07 11.98
N GLN A 325 2.07 10.94 12.75
CA GLN A 325 0.66 11.26 12.53
C GLN A 325 0.49 12.15 11.27
N LYS A 326 -0.13 11.59 10.23
CA LYS A 326 -0.68 12.33 9.09
C LYS A 326 -2.16 12.67 9.35
N TYR A 327 -2.60 13.85 8.91
CA TYR A 327 -4.01 14.19 8.79
C TYR A 327 -4.44 14.05 7.33
N TYR A 328 -5.53 13.32 7.09
CA TYR A 328 -6.09 13.08 5.76
C TYR A 328 -7.39 13.87 5.60
N LEU A 329 -7.57 14.50 4.44
CA LEU A 329 -8.69 15.39 4.15
C LEU A 329 -9.34 15.01 2.83
N PHE A 330 -10.67 14.89 2.82
CA PHE A 330 -11.45 14.46 1.67
C PHE A 330 -12.59 15.46 1.43
N PHE A 331 -12.67 16.00 0.21
CA PHE A 331 -13.66 16.99 -0.20
C PHE A 331 -14.01 16.81 -1.68
N SER A 332 -15.21 17.26 -2.06
CA SER A 332 -15.74 17.10 -3.42
C SER A 332 -16.07 18.46 -4.04
N GLY A 333 -15.43 18.81 -5.15
CA GLY A 333 -15.65 20.08 -5.86
C GLY A 333 -14.67 21.15 -5.41
N GLU A 334 -14.92 21.79 -4.26
CA GLU A 334 -14.08 22.86 -3.71
C GLU A 334 -13.83 22.68 -2.21
N ALA A 335 -12.67 23.15 -1.74
CA ALA A 335 -12.39 23.38 -0.33
C ALA A 335 -11.71 24.74 -0.15
N HIS A 336 -12.11 25.45 0.90
CA HIS A 336 -11.57 26.75 1.28
C HIS A 336 -10.78 26.61 2.59
N LEU A 337 -9.57 27.17 2.64
CA LEU A 337 -8.69 27.14 3.80
C LEU A 337 -8.44 28.56 4.33
N GLY A 338 -8.48 28.71 5.66
CA GLY A 338 -8.35 30.02 6.30
C GLY A 338 -8.43 29.93 7.82
N SER A 339 -8.55 31.08 8.48
CA SER A 339 -8.73 31.20 9.94
C SER A 339 -10.18 31.47 10.37
N ASP A 340 -11.10 31.61 9.41
CA ASP A 340 -12.54 31.74 9.66
C ASP A 340 -13.22 30.36 9.88
N GLU A 341 -14.20 30.31 10.77
CA GLU A 341 -14.97 29.10 11.11
C GLU A 341 -15.90 28.64 9.97
N THR A 342 -16.18 29.50 8.98
CA THR A 342 -16.94 29.13 7.77
C THR A 342 -16.17 28.25 6.78
N GLN A 343 -14.87 28.08 6.97
CA GLN A 343 -13.98 27.41 6.04
C GLN A 343 -14.08 25.87 6.14
N ALA A 344 -13.75 25.17 5.05
CA ALA A 344 -13.73 23.70 5.05
C ALA A 344 -12.63 23.15 6.00
N ILE A 345 -11.57 23.93 6.21
CA ILE A 345 -10.50 23.66 7.18
C ILE A 345 -10.16 24.97 7.92
N PRO A 346 -10.69 25.19 9.14
CA PRO A 346 -10.29 26.32 9.98
C PRO A 346 -8.92 26.04 10.64
N LEU A 347 -7.95 26.91 10.41
CA LEU A 347 -6.62 26.85 11.01
C LEU A 347 -6.65 27.39 12.44
N GLN A 348 -6.38 26.54 13.43
CA GLN A 348 -6.37 26.90 14.85
C GLN A 348 -5.18 27.80 15.27
N GLN A 349 -4.30 28.19 14.35
CA GLN A 349 -3.16 29.07 14.60
C GLN A 349 -3.48 30.49 14.14
N SER A 350 -3.26 31.46 15.02
CA SER A 350 -3.47 32.89 14.71
C SER A 350 -2.36 33.40 13.78
N LEU A 351 -2.61 33.34 12.47
CA LEU A 351 -1.72 33.85 11.42
C LEU A 351 -1.84 35.38 11.32
N VAL A 352 -1.27 36.08 12.30
CA VAL A 352 -1.37 37.54 12.45
C VAL A 352 -0.85 38.26 11.20
N GLY A 353 -1.74 39.01 10.53
CA GLY A 353 -1.43 39.80 9.34
C GLY A 353 -1.83 39.15 8.01
N LEU A 354 -2.24 37.88 8.00
CA LEU A 354 -2.78 37.23 6.81
C LEU A 354 -4.31 37.41 6.68
N PRO A 355 -4.87 37.33 5.45
CA PRO A 355 -6.32 37.36 5.23
C PRO A 355 -7.02 36.13 5.85
N SER A 356 -8.27 36.30 6.26
CA SER A 356 -9.07 35.24 6.91
C SER A 356 -9.39 34.05 6.00
N HIS A 357 -9.41 34.27 4.68
CA HIS A 357 -9.34 33.23 3.66
C HIS A 357 -7.96 33.29 3.01
N LEU A 358 -7.25 32.15 2.99
CA LEU A 358 -5.88 32.06 2.47
C LEU A 358 -5.87 31.55 1.03
N PHE A 359 -6.55 30.42 0.78
CA PHE A 359 -6.62 29.82 -0.55
C PHE A 359 -7.79 28.85 -0.71
N THR A 360 -8.20 28.66 -1.96
CA THR A 360 -9.22 27.68 -2.39
C THR A 360 -8.57 26.60 -3.25
N ILE A 361 -8.90 25.34 -2.99
CA ILE A 361 -8.56 24.20 -3.85
C ILE A 361 -9.83 23.76 -4.59
N ARG A 362 -9.80 23.83 -5.93
CA ARG A 362 -10.95 23.51 -6.81
C ARG A 362 -10.62 22.36 -7.76
N TYR A 363 -11.53 21.41 -7.91
CA TYR A 363 -11.47 20.42 -9.00
C TYR A 363 -12.12 20.98 -10.27
N GLN A 364 -11.39 20.92 -11.38
CA GLN A 364 -11.91 21.18 -12.71
C GLN A 364 -11.25 20.20 -13.68
N TYR A 365 -12.02 19.18 -14.08
CA TYR A 365 -11.54 18.01 -14.81
C TYR A 365 -10.57 18.38 -15.97
N PRO A 366 -9.38 17.75 -16.06
CA PRO A 366 -8.90 16.64 -15.21
C PRO A 366 -8.12 17.07 -13.94
N PHE A 367 -8.00 18.37 -13.65
CA PHE A 367 -7.00 18.91 -12.71
C PHE A 367 -7.56 19.44 -11.39
N TRP A 368 -6.68 19.58 -10.40
CA TRP A 368 -6.91 20.37 -9.18
C TRP A 368 -6.17 21.71 -9.29
N PHE A 369 -6.82 22.80 -8.87
CA PHE A 369 -6.27 24.15 -8.92
C PHE A 369 -6.25 24.80 -7.55
N LEU A 370 -5.07 25.29 -7.16
CA LEU A 370 -4.83 26.15 -6.02
C LEU A 370 -5.02 27.61 -6.44
N HIS A 371 -6.01 28.28 -5.87
CA HIS A 371 -6.27 29.71 -6.04
C HIS A 371 -5.87 30.43 -4.75
N LEU A 372 -4.83 31.28 -4.80
CA LEU A 372 -4.37 32.06 -3.66
C LEU A 372 -5.21 33.33 -3.50
N HIS A 373 -5.40 33.78 -2.25
CA HIS A 373 -6.04 35.07 -1.99
C HIS A 373 -5.18 36.22 -2.57
N PRO A 374 -5.72 37.24 -3.28
CA PRO A 374 -4.94 38.25 -4.01
C PRO A 374 -4.01 39.18 -3.19
N HIS A 375 -3.97 38.99 -1.86
CA HIS A 375 -3.10 39.72 -0.93
C HIS A 375 -2.24 38.78 -0.07
N LEU A 376 -2.24 37.48 -0.38
CA LEU A 376 -1.37 36.50 0.25
C LEU A 376 -0.02 36.47 -0.49
N THR A 377 1.08 36.49 0.24
CA THR A 377 2.45 36.40 -0.27
C THR A 377 3.24 35.38 0.54
N GLY A 378 4.40 34.93 0.05
CA GLY A 378 5.23 33.96 0.77
C GLY A 378 4.75 32.50 0.70
N VAL A 379 3.87 32.17 -0.26
CA VAL A 379 3.50 30.78 -0.55
C VAL A 379 4.58 30.15 -1.45
N GLU A 380 5.10 29.00 -1.06
CA GLU A 380 5.99 28.17 -1.89
C GLU A 380 5.24 26.90 -2.34
N LEU A 381 5.28 26.57 -3.63
CA LEU A 381 4.97 25.22 -4.13
C LEU A 381 6.29 24.50 -4.44
N ASN A 382 6.57 23.41 -3.75
CA ASN A 382 7.82 22.64 -3.86
C ASN A 382 9.10 23.50 -3.70
N GLY A 383 9.04 24.53 -2.87
CA GLY A 383 10.13 25.50 -2.67
C GLY A 383 10.24 26.60 -3.73
N VAL A 384 9.28 26.70 -4.66
CA VAL A 384 9.20 27.77 -5.67
C VAL A 384 8.08 28.76 -5.27
N PRO A 385 8.36 30.07 -5.14
CA PRO A 385 7.34 31.04 -4.76
C PRO A 385 6.25 31.17 -5.83
N VAL A 386 4.99 31.25 -5.40
CA VAL A 386 3.79 31.33 -6.23
C VAL A 386 2.83 32.41 -5.72
N ASP A 387 2.14 33.11 -6.62
CA ASP A 387 1.48 34.39 -6.33
C ASP A 387 -0.04 34.43 -6.62
N GLN A 388 -0.57 33.57 -7.51
CA GLN A 388 -1.96 33.67 -7.98
C GLN A 388 -2.68 32.31 -8.11
N TYR A 389 -2.27 31.50 -9.09
CA TYR A 389 -2.98 30.27 -9.50
C TYR A 389 -1.97 29.20 -9.87
N VAL A 390 -2.16 27.98 -9.36
CA VAL A 390 -1.26 26.85 -9.64
C VAL A 390 -2.03 25.54 -9.78
N VAL A 391 -1.54 24.65 -10.63
CA VAL A 391 -2.07 23.28 -10.76
C VAL A 391 -1.43 22.40 -9.70
N LEU A 392 -2.24 21.65 -8.94
CA LEU A 392 -1.78 20.71 -7.93
C LEU A 392 -1.78 19.27 -8.47
N PHE A 393 -0.76 18.51 -8.09
CA PHE A 393 -0.60 17.09 -8.36
C PHE A 393 -0.31 16.30 -7.07
N PRO A 394 -0.69 15.00 -6.99
CA PRO A 394 -0.26 14.12 -5.91
C PRO A 394 1.27 14.11 -5.76
N GLY A 395 1.75 14.31 -4.54
CA GLY A 395 3.16 14.49 -4.20
C GLY A 395 3.61 15.95 -4.06
N ASP A 396 2.80 16.93 -4.46
CA ASP A 396 3.14 18.35 -4.29
C ASP A 396 3.16 18.77 -2.82
N THR A 397 4.05 19.71 -2.49
CA THR A 397 4.18 20.32 -1.17
C THR A 397 3.92 21.83 -1.23
N VAL A 398 2.90 22.30 -0.52
CA VAL A 398 2.60 23.74 -0.38
C VAL A 398 3.10 24.20 0.98
N ARG A 399 3.92 25.25 1.04
CA ARG A 399 4.38 25.87 2.28
C ARG A 399 3.90 27.32 2.38
N LEU A 400 3.50 27.72 3.58
CA LEU A 400 3.11 29.08 3.93
C LEU A 400 3.42 29.31 5.42
N GLU A 401 4.22 30.34 5.75
CA GLU A 401 4.51 30.77 7.15
C GLU A 401 4.79 29.61 8.14
N GLY A 402 5.62 28.65 7.72
CA GLY A 402 6.00 27.48 8.52
C GLY A 402 5.05 26.28 8.45
N LEU A 403 3.81 26.45 8.02
CA LEU A 403 2.92 25.33 7.69
C LEU A 403 3.39 24.66 6.39
N THR A 404 3.30 23.33 6.33
CA THR A 404 3.60 22.55 5.11
C THR A 404 2.49 21.53 4.88
N PHE A 405 1.81 21.63 3.74
CA PHE A 405 0.74 20.76 3.30
C PHE A 405 1.29 19.81 2.23
N LEU A 406 1.05 18.51 2.38
CA LEU A 406 1.32 17.50 1.33
C LEU A 406 0.02 17.19 0.61
N ILE A 407 0.05 17.19 -0.72
CA ILE A 407 -1.04 16.71 -1.57
C ILE A 407 -0.83 15.20 -1.81
N GLU A 408 -1.84 14.37 -1.57
CA GLU A 408 -1.83 12.90 -1.81
C GLU A 408 -2.96 12.48 -2.77
#